data_AF-A0A7S1NWQ6-F1
#
_entry.id   AF-A0A7S1NWQ6-F1
#
_cell.length_a   1.000
_cell.length_b   1.000
_cell.length_c   1.000
_cell.angle_alpha   90.00
_cell.angle_beta   90.00
_cell.angle_gamma   90.00
#
_symmetry.space_group_name_H-M   'P 1'
#
loop_
_entity.id
_entity.type
_entity.pdbx_description
1 polymer ?
#
loop_
_entity_poly.entity_id
_entity_poly.type
_entity_poly.pdbx_seq_one_letter_code
_entity_poly.pdbx_strand_id
1 'polypeptide(L)'
;EILFHLLANEILNKLPLFTGQGLGLVLYSYARLHIANAKLISASLRFLKHQIDELSRLEILTIRHALRNLGVLDEALQSALEKRLAEMTPFQPFEALNE
;
A
#
# COMPACT_ATOMS: atom_id res chain seq x y z
N GLU A 1 18.63 -0.73 13.57
CA GLU A 1 18.42 -0.23 12.19
C GLU A 1 19.15 -1.04 11.11
N ILE A 2 20.40 -1.47 11.31
CA ILE A 2 21.19 -2.22 10.30
C ILE A 2 20.43 -3.39 9.66
N LEU A 3 19.71 -4.20 10.46
CA LEU A 3 18.88 -5.29 9.95
C LEU A 3 17.87 -4.82 8.89
N PHE A 4 17.19 -3.71 9.13
CA PHE A 4 16.18 -3.17 8.21
C PHE A 4 16.82 -2.54 6.97
N HIS A 5 18.04 -1.99 7.06
CA HIS A 5 18.75 -1.54 5.87
C HIS A 5 19.18 -2.72 4.97
N LEU A 6 19.65 -3.82 5.57
CA LEU A 6 19.96 -5.04 4.84
C LEU A 6 18.70 -5.65 4.22
N LEU A 7 17.62 -5.72 5.00
CA LEU A 7 16.34 -6.23 4.53
C LEU A 7 15.76 -5.37 3.40
N ALA A 8 15.91 -4.04 3.46
CA ALA A 8 15.46 -3.15 2.39
C ALA A 8 16.12 -3.49 1.05
N ASN A 9 17.43 -3.79 1.05
CA ASN A 9 18.14 -4.18 -0.16
C ASN A 9 17.61 -5.52 -0.71
N GLU A 10 17.36 -6.50 0.15
CA GLU A 10 16.79 -7.77 -0.30
C GLU A 10 15.36 -7.61 -0.83
N ILE A 11 14.52 -6.83 -0.14
CA ILE A 11 13.17 -6.51 -0.60
C ILE A 11 13.21 -5.82 -1.96
N LEU A 12 14.13 -4.86 -2.18
CA LEU A 12 14.27 -4.20 -3.47
C LEU A 12 14.54 -5.19 -4.62
N ASN A 13 15.40 -6.18 -4.39
CA ASN A 13 15.73 -7.21 -5.38
C ASN A 13 14.55 -8.17 -5.65
N LYS A 14 13.67 -8.35 -4.66
CA LYS A 14 12.54 -9.29 -4.70
C LYS A 14 11.20 -8.62 -4.92
N LEU A 15 11.14 -7.29 -5.00
CA LEU A 15 9.91 -6.50 -5.04
C LEU A 15 8.92 -6.96 -6.12
N PRO A 16 9.33 -7.37 -7.35
CA PRO A 16 8.40 -7.88 -8.35
C PRO A 16 7.66 -9.17 -7.96
N LEU A 17 8.11 -9.87 -6.91
CA LEU A 17 7.48 -11.10 -6.40
C LEU A 17 6.47 -10.82 -5.28
N PHE A 18 6.31 -9.56 -4.88
CA PHE A 18 5.45 -9.19 -3.76
C PHE A 18 3.99 -9.10 -4.21
N THR A 19 3.09 -9.57 -3.34
CA THR A 19 1.66 -9.27 -3.45
C THR A 19 1.35 -7.89 -2.87
N GLY A 20 0.13 -7.38 -3.09
CA GLY A 20 -0.37 -6.18 -2.41
C GLY A 20 -0.25 -6.27 -0.88
N GLN A 21 -0.58 -7.42 -0.31
CA GLN A 21 -0.42 -7.71 1.11
C GLN A 21 1.04 -7.64 1.54
N GLY A 22 1.95 -8.28 0.81
CA GLY A 22 3.38 -8.24 1.09
C GLY A 22 3.92 -6.82 1.08
N LEU A 23 3.55 -6.03 0.07
CA LEU A 23 3.91 -4.62 -0.03
C LEU A 23 3.37 -3.80 1.15
N GLY A 24 2.10 -4.01 1.51
CA GLY A 24 1.45 -3.35 2.64
C GLY A 24 2.14 -3.64 3.96
N LEU A 25 2.53 -4.90 4.20
CA LEU A 25 3.27 -5.30 5.40
C LEU A 25 4.66 -4.64 5.47
N VAL A 26 5.40 -4.61 4.35
CA VAL A 26 6.69 -3.91 4.31
C VAL A 26 6.53 -2.43 4.65
N LEU A 27 5.65 -1.71 3.95
CA LEU A 27 5.44 -0.30 4.20
C LEU A 27 5.00 -0.04 5.65
N TYR A 28 4.08 -0.86 6.17
CA TYR A 28 3.60 -0.76 7.54
C TYR A 28 4.71 -0.98 8.57
N SER A 29 5.55 -2.00 8.39
CA SER A 29 6.68 -2.27 9.29
C SER A 29 7.65 -1.11 9.35
N TYR A 30 8.04 -0.54 8.20
CA TYR A 30 8.97 0.59 8.15
C TYR A 30 8.34 1.86 8.74
N ALA A 31 7.04 2.08 8.48
CA ALA A 31 6.29 3.18 9.08
C ALA A 31 6.23 3.09 10.61
N ARG A 32 5.85 1.92 11.14
CA ARG A 32 5.72 1.66 12.58
C ARG A 32 7.06 1.84 13.31
N LEU A 33 8.17 1.48 12.68
CA LEU A 33 9.51 1.58 13.26
C LEU A 33 10.18 2.94 13.00
N HIS A 34 9.49 3.87 12.35
CA HIS A 34 10.03 5.18 11.96
C HIS A 34 11.30 5.09 11.10
N ILE A 35 11.42 4.07 10.25
CA ILE A 35 12.57 3.86 9.37
C ILE A 35 12.27 4.42 7.97
N ALA A 36 12.85 5.58 7.67
CA ALA A 36 12.71 6.24 6.37
C ALA A 36 13.78 5.76 5.36
N ASN A 37 13.61 4.56 4.80
CA ASN A 37 14.47 4.10 3.71
C ASN A 37 13.98 4.64 2.35
N ALA A 38 14.52 5.77 1.92
CA ALA A 38 14.08 6.47 0.71
C ALA A 38 14.09 5.59 -0.55
N LYS A 39 15.12 4.74 -0.74
CA LYS A 39 15.22 3.86 -1.92
C LYS A 39 14.09 2.83 -1.95
N LEU A 40 13.85 2.16 -0.82
CA LEU A 40 12.75 1.20 -0.68
C LEU A 40 11.40 1.87 -0.90
N ILE A 41 11.16 2.99 -0.21
CA ILE A 41 9.89 3.72 -0.31
C ILE A 41 9.63 4.15 -1.75
N SER A 42 10.59 4.76 -2.43
CA SER A 42 10.43 5.18 -3.83
C SER A 42 10.16 3.99 -4.77
N ALA A 43 10.80 2.84 -4.55
CA ALA A 43 10.55 1.64 -5.34
C ALA A 43 9.16 1.05 -5.06
N SER A 44 8.76 0.97 -3.79
CA SER A 44 7.42 0.55 -3.38
C SER A 44 6.32 1.43 -3.97
N LEU A 45 6.52 2.75 -4.04
CA LEU A 45 5.57 3.68 -4.66
C LEU A 45 5.44 3.44 -6.17
N ARG A 46 6.54 3.19 -6.88
CA ARG A 46 6.48 2.84 -8.32
C ARG A 46 5.77 1.50 -8.53
N PHE A 47 6.12 0.49 -7.75
CA PHE A 47 5.49 -0.82 -7.82
C PHE A 47 3.98 -0.75 -7.53
N LEU A 48 3.60 -0.03 -6.48
CA LEU A 48 2.20 0.24 -6.13
C LEU A 48 1.42 0.84 -7.31
N LYS A 49 1.95 1.85 -7.98
CA LYS A 49 1.28 2.51 -9.12
C LYS A 49 0.96 1.54 -10.27
N HIS A 50 1.75 0.49 -10.46
CA HIS A 50 1.50 -0.55 -11.46
C HIS A 50 0.51 -1.63 -11.00
N GLN A 51 0.26 -1.74 -9.70
CA GLN A 51 -0.49 -2.82 -9.08
C GLN A 51 -1.81 -2.34 -8.44
N ILE A 52 -2.10 -1.03 -8.49
CA ILE A 52 -3.27 -0.42 -7.83
C ILE A 52 -4.57 -1.16 -8.17
N ASP A 53 -4.77 -1.50 -9.44
CA ASP A 53 -6.00 -2.13 -9.91
C ASP A 53 -6.19 -3.55 -9.36
N GLU A 54 -5.10 -4.21 -8.97
CA GLU A 54 -5.11 -5.58 -8.43
C GLU A 54 -5.30 -5.62 -6.91
N LEU A 55 -5.12 -4.48 -6.22
CA LEU A 55 -5.25 -4.43 -4.77
C LEU A 55 -6.68 -4.75 -4.33
N SER A 56 -6.79 -5.34 -3.15
CA SER A 56 -8.03 -5.50 -2.39
C SER A 56 -8.27 -4.31 -1.45
N ARG A 57 -9.49 -4.23 -0.90
CA ARG A 57 -9.87 -3.21 0.08
C ARG A 57 -8.94 -3.15 1.28
N LEU A 58 -8.60 -4.30 1.87
CA LEU A 58 -7.74 -4.36 3.06
C LEU A 58 -6.31 -3.89 2.74
N GLU A 59 -5.77 -4.28 1.58
CA GLU A 59 -4.44 -3.88 1.14
C GLU A 59 -4.37 -2.37 0.90
N ILE A 60 -5.38 -1.78 0.25
CA ILE A 60 -5.49 -0.32 0.08
C ILE A 60 -5.47 0.40 1.42
N LEU A 61 -6.30 -0.04 2.38
CA LEU A 61 -6.36 0.60 3.70
C LEU A 61 -5.03 0.51 4.45
N THR A 62 -4.37 -0.65 4.38
CA THR A 62 -3.07 -0.90 5.03
C THR A 62 -1.97 -0.04 4.41
N ILE A 63 -1.85 -0.05 3.08
CA ILE A 63 -0.86 0.74 2.34
C ILE A 63 -1.08 2.22 2.58
N ARG A 64 -2.34 2.70 2.47
CA ARG A 64 -2.67 4.12 2.68
C ARG A 64 -2.31 4.59 4.09
N HIS A 65 -2.60 3.79 5.11
CA HIS A 65 -2.21 4.11 6.49
C HIS A 65 -0.69 4.20 6.64
N ALA A 66 0.05 3.22 6.10
CA ALA A 66 1.50 3.20 6.18
C ALA A 66 2.15 4.41 5.45
N LEU A 67 1.70 4.72 4.23
CA LEU A 67 2.22 5.84 3.45
C LEU A 67 1.94 7.19 4.12
N ARG A 68 0.78 7.34 4.77
CA ARG A 68 0.44 8.53 5.54
C ARG A 68 1.39 8.71 6.73
N ASN A 69 1.65 7.63 7.48
CA ASN A 69 2.57 7.68 8.62
C ASN A 69 4.03 7.94 8.20
N LEU A 70 4.40 7.51 7.00
CA LEU A 70 5.70 7.82 6.39
C LEU A 70 5.78 9.23 5.79
N GLY A 71 4.66 9.96 5.69
CA GLY A 71 4.60 11.30 5.11
C GLY A 71 4.84 11.35 3.60
N VAL A 72 4.58 10.26 2.87
CA VAL A 72 4.87 10.12 1.43
C VAL A 72 3.63 9.85 0.57
N LEU A 73 2.44 9.97 1.17
CA LEU A 73 1.17 9.84 0.46
C LEU A 73 0.82 11.16 -0.22
N ASP A 74 1.11 11.27 -1.51
CA ASP A 74 0.71 12.42 -2.32
C ASP A 74 -0.77 12.37 -2.72
N GLU A 75 -1.32 13.51 -3.15
CA GLU A 75 -2.74 13.66 -3.52
C GLU A 75 -3.11 12.76 -4.71
N ALA A 76 -2.24 12.65 -5.71
CA ALA A 76 -2.50 11.84 -6.90
C ALA A 76 -2.65 10.35 -6.55
N LEU A 77 -1.76 9.83 -5.71
CA LEU A 77 -1.82 8.46 -5.22
C LEU A 77 -3.02 8.23 -4.30
N GLN A 78 -3.32 9.19 -3.42
CA GLN A 78 -4.51 9.15 -2.59
C GLN A 78 -5.78 9.04 -3.43
N SER A 79 -5.95 9.88 -4.45
CA SER A 79 -7.10 9.83 -5.35
C SER A 79 -7.16 8.52 -6.15
N ALA A 80 -6.03 7.97 -6.59
CA ALA A 80 -6.00 6.69 -7.30
C ALA A 80 -6.47 5.52 -6.39
N LEU A 81 -6.00 5.49 -5.14
CA LEU A 81 -6.42 4.48 -4.15
C LEU A 81 -7.92 4.61 -3.80
N GLU A 82 -8.43 5.84 -3.69
CA GLU A 82 -9.84 6.10 -3.43
C GLU A 82 -10.75 5.71 -4.59
N LYS A 83 -10.34 6.05 -5.83
CA LYS A 83 -11.03 5.60 -7.04
C LYS A 83 -11.14 4.08 -7.06
N ARG A 84 -10.03 3.40 -6.84
CA ARG A 84 -9.99 1.93 -6.81
C ARG A 84 -10.90 1.35 -5.71
N LEU A 85 -10.93 1.98 -4.53
CA LEU A 85 -11.80 1.57 -3.43
C LEU A 85 -13.29 1.76 -3.76
N ALA A 86 -13.64 2.83 -4.48
CA ALA A 86 -15.00 3.09 -4.93
C ALA A 86 -15.47 2.04 -5.94
N GLU A 87 -14.61 1.62 -6.86
CA GLU A 87 -14.89 0.57 -7.85
C GLU A 87 -15.16 -0.81 -7.22
N MET A 88 -14.64 -1.07 -6.01
CA MET A 88 -14.89 -2.31 -5.27
C MET A 88 -16.26 -2.37 -4.60
N THR A 89 -17.00 -1.27 -4.58
CA THR A 89 -18.26 -1.20 -3.85
C THR A 89 -19.38 -0.86 -4.83
N PRO A 90 -20.33 -1.77 -5.11
CA PRO A 90 -21.71 -1.32 -5.20
C PRO A 90 -22.14 -1.03 -3.76
N PHE A 91 -22.45 0.22 -3.45
CA PHE A 91 -23.22 0.52 -2.24
C PHE A 91 -24.57 -0.20 -2.37
N GLN A 92 -24.75 -1.29 -1.64
CA GLN A 92 -26.08 -1.89 -1.44
C GLN A 92 -26.49 -1.64 0.01
N PRO A 93 -27.44 -0.71 0.26
CA PRO A 93 -28.04 -0.59 1.57
C PRO A 93 -28.78 -1.89 1.89
N PHE A 94 -28.70 -2.32 3.15
CA PHE A 94 -29.28 -3.56 3.69
C PHE A 94 -30.78 -3.73 3.40
N GLU A 95 -31.47 -2.64 3.05
CA GLU A 95 -32.91 -2.61 2.74
C GLU A 95 -33.27 -3.29 1.40
N ALA A 96 -32.32 -3.49 0.47
CA ALA A 96 -32.61 -4.02 -0.87
C ALA A 96 -32.72 -5.57 -0.96
N LEU A 97 -32.70 -6.29 0.17
CA LEU A 97 -32.73 -7.76 0.21
C LEU A 97 -34.06 -8.33 0.76
N ASN A 98 -35.05 -7.48 1.04
CA ASN A 98 -36.35 -7.87 1.57
C ASN A 98 -37.51 -7.30 0.72
N GLU A 99 -37.50 -7.57 -0.58
CA GLU A 99 -38.68 -7.45 -1.46
C GLU A 99 -38.97 -8.78 -2.15
#